data_AF-A0A535V687-F1
#
_entry.id   AF-A0A535V687-F1
#
_cell.length_a   1.000
_cell.length_b   1.000
_cell.length_c   1.000
_cell.angle_alpha   90.00
_cell.angle_beta   90.00
_cell.angle_gamma   90.00
#
_symmetry.space_group_name_H-M   'P 1'
#
loop_
_entity.id
_entity.type
_entity.pdbx_description
1 polymer ?
#
loop_
_entity_poly.entity_id
_entity_poly.type
_entity_poly.pdbx_seq_one_letter_code
_entity_poly.pdbx_strand_id
1 'polypeptide(L)' 'MLAKLLTEFAGTYVFLTVIALSSPTGALAPLVIGLALAAMVYMGGHVSGAHYNPAVSFGLLLRGVISPITFGLYCAVQL' A
#
# COMPACT_ATOMS: atom_id res chain seq x y z
N MET A 1 -15.90 3.66 -4.32
CA MET A 1 -14.95 4.43 -3.48
C MET A 1 -14.67 3.71 -2.16
N LEU A 2 -15.67 3.38 -1.35
CA LEU A 2 -15.50 2.68 -0.07
C LEU A 2 -14.60 1.44 -0.15
N ALA A 3 -14.85 0.52 -1.10
CA ALA A 3 -14.02 -0.67 -1.28
C ALA A 3 -12.53 -0.34 -1.50
N LYS A 4 -12.23 0.71 -2.28
CA LYS A 4 -10.85 1.16 -2.52
C LYS A 4 -10.19 1.62 -1.21
N LEU A 5 -10.90 2.41 -0.42
CA LEU A 5 -10.38 2.93 0.86
C LEU A 5 -10.16 1.82 1.88
N LEU A 6 -11.07 0.84 1.96
CA LEU A 6 -10.90 -0.34 2.81
C LEU A 6 -9.71 -1.19 2.36
N THR A 7 -9.55 -1.38 1.05
CA THR A 7 -8.40 -2.10 0.50
C THR A 7 -7.08 -1.37 0.79
N GLU A 8 -7.01 -0.05 0.61
CA GLU A 8 -5.82 0.74 0.94
C GLU A 8 -5.49 0.70 2.44
N PHE A 9 -6.49 0.84 3.31
CA PHE A 9 -6.32 0.75 4.76
C PHE A 9 -5.80 -0.62 5.21
N ALA A 10 -6.51 -1.70 4.85
CA ALA A 10 -6.12 -3.06 5.23
C ALA A 10 -4.77 -3.44 4.62
N GLY A 11 -4.55 -3.01 3.37
CA GLY A 11 -3.30 -3.05 2.64
C GLY A 11 -2.10 -2.52 3.41
N THR A 12 -2.16 -1.24 3.72
CA THR A 12 -1.14 -0.53 4.48
C THR A 12 -0.96 -1.13 5.88
N TYR A 13 -2.04 -1.44 6.60
CA TYR A 13 -1.95 -2.03 7.94
C TYR A 13 -1.13 -3.33 7.94
N VAL A 14 -1.42 -4.25 7.01
CA VAL A 14 -0.68 -5.52 6.90
C VAL A 14 0.76 -5.27 6.46
N PHE A 15 0.97 -4.40 5.47
CA PHE A 15 2.31 -4.10 4.97
C PHE A 15 3.22 -3.50 6.05
N LEU A 16 2.74 -2.51 6.80
CA LEU A 16 3.48 -1.90 7.91
C LEU A 16 3.69 -2.88 9.06
N THR A 17 2.71 -3.75 9.34
CA THR A 17 2.86 -4.81 10.35
C THR A 17 3.99 -5.78 9.98
N VAL A 18 4.08 -6.20 8.71
CA VAL A 18 5.19 -7.04 8.24
C VAL A 18 6.52 -6.32 8.36
N ILE A 19 6.60 -5.04 7.99
CA ILE A 19 7.82 -4.24 8.17
C ILE A 19 8.23 -4.23 9.65
N ALA A 20 7.31 -3.89 10.55
CA ALA A 20 7.58 -3.78 11.99
C ALA A 20 8.05 -5.10 12.62
N LEU A 21 7.51 -6.23 12.15
CA LEU A 21 7.83 -7.56 12.68
C LEU A 21 8.94 -8.29 11.91
N SER A 22 9.49 -7.70 10.85
CA SER A 22 10.49 -8.36 9.99
C SER A 22 11.88 -8.47 10.63
N SER A 23 12.18 -7.70 11.69
CA SER A 23 13.51 -7.64 12.32
C SER A 23 14.15 -9.01 12.64
N PRO A 24 13.44 -10.03 13.18
CA PRO A 24 14.01 -11.34 13.48
C PRO A 24 14.51 -12.12 12.24
N THR A 25 14.11 -11.71 11.03
CA THR A 25 14.51 -12.37 9.78
C THR A 25 15.88 -11.92 9.27
N GLY A 26 16.51 -10.93 9.94
CA GLY A 26 17.87 -10.49 9.66
C GLY A 26 18.06 -10.05 8.21
N ALA A 27 19.06 -10.64 7.53
CA ALA A 27 19.35 -10.34 6.12
C ALA A 27 18.19 -10.65 5.15
N LEU A 28 17.22 -11.46 5.56
CA LEU A 28 16.04 -11.80 4.75
C LEU A 28 14.89 -10.80 4.88
N ALA A 29 14.98 -9.79 5.76
CA ALA A 29 13.90 -8.82 5.96
C ALA A 29 13.42 -8.14 4.66
N PRO A 30 14.30 -7.70 3.73
CA PRO A 30 13.86 -7.13 2.46
C PRO A 30 13.03 -8.10 1.62
N LEU A 31 13.39 -9.39 1.62
CA LEU A 31 12.67 -10.42 0.87
C LEU A 31 11.28 -10.65 1.48
N VAL A 32 11.19 -10.74 2.81
CA VAL A 32 9.92 -10.94 3.53
C VAL A 32 8.97 -9.75 3.31
N ILE A 33 9.49 -8.53 3.43
CA ILE A 33 8.72 -7.30 3.17
C ILE A 33 8.25 -7.25 1.71
N GLY A 34 9.13 -7.56 0.76
CA GLY A 34 8.81 -7.56 -0.67
C GLY A 34 7.76 -8.60 -1.05
N LEU A 35 7.86 -9.82 -0.51
CA LEU A 35 6.88 -10.88 -0.74
C LEU A 35 5.51 -10.54 -0.13
N ALA A 36 5.49 -9.95 1.06
CA ALA A 36 4.25 -9.46 1.65
C ALA A 36 3.61 -8.37 0.78
N LEU A 37 4.39 -7.38 0.33
CA LEU A 37 3.89 -6.35 -0.57
C LEU A 37 3.34 -6.95 -1.87
N ALA A 38 4.05 -7.91 -2.49
CA ALA A 38 3.59 -8.59 -3.69
C ALA A 38 2.25 -9.31 -3.46
N ALA A 39 2.10 -10.04 -2.34
CA ALA A 39 0.84 -10.69 -1.99
C ALA A 39 -0.30 -9.69 -1.83
N MET A 40 -0.06 -8.54 -1.17
CA MET A 40 -1.06 -7.49 -1.04
C MET A 40 -1.43 -6.87 -2.39
N VAL A 41 -0.46 -6.67 -3.29
CA VAL A 41 -0.71 -6.19 -4.67
C VAL A 41 -1.58 -7.18 -5.45
N TYR A 42 -1.32 -8.49 -5.36
CA TYR A 42 -2.19 -9.50 -5.99
C TYR A 42 -3.61 -9.48 -5.42
N MET A 43 -3.74 -9.26 -4.12
CA MET A 43 -5.03 -9.24 -3.44
C MET A 43 -5.85 -7.98 -3.76
N GLY A 44 -5.25 -6.79 -3.71
CA GLY A 44 -6.00 -5.53 -3.80
C GLY A 44 -5.77 -4.71 -5.08
N GLY A 45 -4.84 -5.10 -5.95
CA GLY A 45 -4.44 -4.33 -7.12
C GLY A 45 -5.60 -4.05 -8.08
N HIS A 46 -6.47 -5.04 -8.29
CA HIS A 46 -7.66 -4.91 -9.13
C HIS A 46 -8.79 -4.07 -8.50
N VAL A 47 -8.72 -3.79 -7.19
CA VAL A 47 -9.73 -3.01 -6.46
C VAL A 47 -9.30 -1.54 -6.36
N SER A 48 -8.13 -1.26 -5.78
CA SER A 48 -7.69 0.10 -5.46
C SER A 48 -6.48 0.59 -6.26
N GLY A 49 -5.79 -0.31 -6.97
CA GLY A 49 -4.45 -0.06 -7.53
C GLY A 49 -3.32 -0.47 -6.58
N ALA A 50 -3.64 -0.89 -5.35
CA ALA A 50 -2.69 -1.37 -4.34
C ALA A 50 -1.51 -0.42 -4.10
N HIS A 51 -1.81 0.84 -3.79
CA HIS A 51 -0.74 1.83 -3.59
C HIS A 51 -0.05 1.62 -2.25
N TYR A 52 -0.83 1.44 -1.18
CA TYR A 52 -0.42 1.17 0.20
C TYR A 52 0.63 2.11 0.80
N ASN A 53 0.91 3.22 0.12
CA ASN A 53 2.01 4.13 0.39
C ASN A 53 1.69 5.52 -0.22
N PRO A 54 1.72 6.61 0.57
CA PRO A 54 1.48 7.96 0.09
C PRO A 54 2.42 8.40 -1.04
N ALA A 55 3.69 7.97 -1.02
CA ALA A 55 4.66 8.30 -2.07
C ALA A 55 4.31 7.63 -3.41
N VAL A 56 3.79 6.40 -3.38
CA VAL A 56 3.29 5.71 -4.59
C VAL A 56 2.04 6.42 -5.12
N SER A 57 1.10 6.74 -4.23
CA SER A 57 -0.09 7.53 -4.56
C SER A 57 0.26 8.88 -5.19
N PHE A 58 1.29 9.55 -4.66
CA PHE A 58 1.79 10.82 -5.20
C PHE A 58 2.40 10.65 -6.59
N GLY A 59 3.20 9.61 -6.81
CA GLY A 59 3.72 9.29 -8.15
C GLY A 59 2.61 9.06 -9.17
N LEU A 60 1.52 8.43 -8.77
CA LEU A 60 0.35 8.19 -9.64
C LEU A 60 -0.47 9.46 -9.87
N LEU A 61 -0.51 10.38 -8.90
CA LEU A 61 -1.09 11.72 -9.07
C LEU A 61 -0.30 12.52 -10.13
N LEU A 62 1.03 12.53 -10.04
CA LEU A 62 1.90 13.23 -11.01
C LEU A 62 1.76 12.68 -12.42
N ARG A 63 1.48 11.37 -12.55
CA ARG A 63 1.20 10.73 -13.83
C ARG A 63 -0.23 10.97 -14.34
N GLY A 64 -1.09 11.63 -13.56
CA GLY A 64 -2.50 11.84 -13.91
C GLY A 64 -3.38 10.59 -13.84
N VAL A 65 -2.94 9.53 -13.13
CA VAL A 65 -3.68 8.26 -13.00
C VAL A 65 -4.80 8.38 -11.97
N ILE A 66 -4.61 9.18 -10.92
CA ILE A 66 -5.62 9.44 -9.88
C ILE A 66 -5.89 10.93 -9.73
N SER A 67 -7.09 11.28 -9.26
CA SER A 67 -7.44 12.68 -8.96
C SER A 67 -6.82 13.17 -7.64
N PRO A 68 -6.63 14.49 -7.44
CA PRO A 68 -6.16 15.05 -6.17
C PRO A 68 -7.02 14.66 -4.96
N ILE A 69 -8.33 14.52 -5.14
CA ILE A 69 -9.25 14.06 -4.09
C ILE A 69 -8.97 12.59 -3.73
N THR A 70 -8.80 11.73 -4.74
CA THR A 70 -8.46 10.31 -4.52
C THR A 70 -7.12 10.18 -3.80
N PHE A 71 -6.12 10.99 -4.20
CA PHE A 71 -4.84 11.07 -3.52
C PHE A 71 -4.99 11.44 -2.04
N GLY A 72 -5.73 12.51 -1.73
CA GLY A 72 -5.97 12.93 -0.35
C GLY A 72 -6.66 11.86 0.50
N LEU A 73 -7.67 11.18 -0.07
CA LEU A 73 -8.37 10.08 0.61
C LEU A 73 -7.47 8.86 0.81
N TYR A 74 -6.61 8.53 -0.16
CA TYR A 74 -5.65 7.43 -0.04
C TYR A 74 -4.61 7.73 1.04
N CYS A 75 -4.04 8.94 1.06
CA CYS A 75 -3.12 9.36 2.12
C CYS A 75 -3.75 9.24 3.51
N ALA A 76 -5.03 9.61 3.66
CA ALA A 76 -5.72 9.53 4.95
C ALA A 76 -5.89 8.10 5.49
N VAL A 77 -5.93 7.08 4.62
CA VAL A 77 -6.06 5.68 5.03
C VAL A 77 -4.76 4.88 4.98
N GLN A 78 -3.70 5.47 4.40
CA GLN A 78 -2.36 4.87 4.30
C GLN A 78 -1.39 5.36 5.40
N LEU A 79 -1.81 6.31 6.24
CA LEU A 79 -1.05 6.86 7.37
C LEU A 79 -1.62 6.33 8.69
#